data_AF-A0A516HAV9-F1
#
_entry.id   AF-A0A516HAV9-F1
#
_cell.length_a   1.000
_cell.length_b   1.000
_cell.length_c   1.000
_cell.angle_alpha   90.00
_cell.angle_beta   90.00
_cell.angle_gamma   90.00
#
_symmetry.space_group_name_H-M   'P 1'
#
loop_
_entity.id
_entity.type
_entity.pdbx_description
1 polymer ?
#
loop_
_entity_poly.entity_id
_entity_poly.type
_entity_poly.pdbx_seq_one_letter_code
_entity_poly.pdbx_strand_id
1 'polypeptide(L)'
;MDLEQRDEGVIAVMVKRFEDITYPRIAEMREKVNGGGVLDDRDIAFLDKTFKDGHQMLSVLKRHPDYDALAKGVLLMYEEIMTKSQENSKK
;
A
#
# COMPACT_ATOMS: atom_id res chain seq x y z
N MET A 1 17.42 24.84 0.83
CA MET A 1 16.71 23.61 0.43
C MET A 1 15.25 23.98 0.39
N ASP A 2 14.68 24.05 -0.80
CA ASP A 2 13.25 24.32 -1.02
C ASP A 2 12.40 23.17 -0.48
N LEU A 3 11.17 23.50 -0.06
CA LEU A 3 10.23 22.53 0.51
C LEU A 3 9.90 21.41 -0.49
N GLU A 4 9.75 21.76 -1.77
CA GLU A 4 9.49 20.81 -2.86
C GLU A 4 10.64 19.80 -3.00
N GLN A 5 11.89 20.28 -3.00
CA GLN A 5 13.07 19.43 -3.14
C GLN A 5 13.28 18.51 -1.92
N ARG A 6 12.84 18.95 -0.73
CA ARG A 6 12.80 18.10 0.47
C ARG A 6 11.71 17.04 0.37
N ASP A 7 10.53 17.41 -0.10
CA ASP A 7 9.43 16.48 -0.29
C ASP A 7 9.78 15.41 -1.34
N GLU A 8 10.40 15.76 -2.46
CA GLU A 8 10.87 14.80 -3.46
C GLU A 8 11.86 13.78 -2.87
N GLY A 9 12.81 14.23 -2.06
CA GLY A 9 13.74 13.34 -1.37
C GLY A 9 13.05 12.40 -0.38
N VAL A 10 12.06 12.91 0.36
CA VAL A 10 11.24 12.09 1.28
C VAL A 10 10.40 11.08 0.50
N ILE A 11 9.75 11.50 -0.58
CA ILE A 11 8.94 10.63 -1.43
C ILE A 11 9.82 9.52 -2.03
N ALA A 12 10.99 9.84 -2.58
CA ALA A 12 11.89 8.86 -3.17
C ALA A 12 12.32 7.77 -2.17
N VAL A 13 12.67 8.16 -0.94
CA VAL A 13 13.01 7.19 0.13
C VAL A 13 11.82 6.31 0.50
N MET A 14 10.63 6.89 0.58
CA MET A 14 9.41 6.16 0.94
C MET A 14 8.97 5.20 -0.17
N VAL A 15 9.01 5.61 -1.43
CA VAL A 15 8.73 4.76 -2.59
C VAL A 15 9.69 3.58 -2.60
N LYS A 16 10.99 3.84 -2.46
CA LYS A 16 12.00 2.77 -2.41
C LYS A 16 11.73 1.80 -1.27
N ARG A 17 11.38 2.30 -0.08
CA ARG A 17 11.03 1.45 1.07
C ARG A 17 9.77 0.63 0.80
N PHE A 18 8.78 1.21 0.14
CA PHE A 18 7.57 0.50 -0.25
C PHE A 18 7.93 -0.64 -1.21
N GLU A 19 8.73 -0.39 -2.23
CA GLU A 19 9.17 -1.39 -3.21
C GLU A 19 10.00 -2.52 -2.57
N ASP A 20 10.94 -2.20 -1.69
CA ASP A 20 11.87 -3.17 -1.11
C ASP A 20 11.26 -4.01 0.04
N ILE A 21 10.32 -3.43 0.79
CA ILE A 21 9.84 -4.03 2.05
C ILE A 21 8.36 -4.37 1.99
N THR A 22 7.54 -3.41 1.59
CA THR A 22 6.08 -3.52 1.68
C THR A 22 5.51 -4.33 0.52
N TYR A 23 5.93 -4.01 -0.71
CA TYR A 23 5.40 -4.57 -1.93
C TYR A 23 5.55 -6.10 -2.02
N PRO A 24 6.70 -6.72 -1.68
CA PRO A 24 6.85 -8.17 -1.75
C PRO A 24 5.80 -8.88 -0.90
N ARG A 25 5.56 -8.37 0.32
CA ARG A 25 4.59 -8.96 1.23
C ARG A 25 3.15 -8.79 0.75
N ILE A 26 2.80 -7.62 0.19
CA ILE A 26 1.48 -7.39 -0.40
C ILE A 26 1.28 -8.29 -1.63
N ALA A 27 2.33 -8.50 -2.44
CA ALA A 27 2.27 -9.39 -3.59
C ALA A 27 2.00 -10.85 -3.19
N GLU A 28 2.64 -11.35 -2.13
CA GLU A 28 2.35 -12.67 -1.56
C GLU A 28 0.88 -12.79 -1.12
N MET A 29 0.36 -11.78 -0.42
CA MET A 29 -1.04 -11.76 0.02
C MET A 29 -2.00 -11.74 -1.17
N ARG A 30 -1.67 -10.98 -2.22
CA ARG A 30 -2.46 -10.92 -3.45
C ARG A 30 -2.50 -12.28 -4.15
N GLU A 31 -1.37 -12.96 -4.24
CA GLU A 31 -1.32 -14.32 -4.80
C GLU A 31 -2.17 -15.29 -3.98
N LYS A 32 -2.06 -15.24 -2.65
CA LYS A 32 -2.85 -16.06 -1.70
C LYS A 32 -4.36 -15.90 -1.93
N VAL A 33 -4.87 -14.67 -1.99
CA VAL A 33 -6.32 -14.42 -2.18
C VAL A 33 -6.78 -14.72 -3.61
N ASN A 34 -5.93 -14.53 -4.60
CA ASN A 34 -6.24 -14.92 -5.98
C ASN A 34 -6.33 -16.44 -6.15
N GLY A 35 -5.57 -17.20 -5.36
CA GLY A 35 -5.66 -18.66 -5.26
C GLY A 35 -6.88 -19.18 -4.50
N GLY A 36 -7.77 -18.31 -4.01
CA GLY A 36 -8.93 -18.70 -3.20
C GLY A 36 -8.68 -18.72 -1.69
N GLY A 37 -7.49 -18.33 -1.23
CA GLY A 37 -7.17 -18.21 0.19
C GLY A 37 -7.81 -16.99 0.86
N VAL A 38 -7.74 -16.95 2.18
CA VAL A 38 -8.24 -15.85 3.03
C VAL A 38 -7.08 -15.29 3.84
N LEU A 39 -7.04 -13.96 4.01
CA LEU A 39 -6.09 -13.28 4.89
C LEU A 39 -6.29 -13.74 6.33
N ASP A 40 -5.19 -14.10 7.01
CA ASP A 40 -5.22 -14.39 8.44
C ASP A 40 -4.94 -13.13 9.28
N ASP A 41 -5.08 -13.23 10.60
CA ASP A 41 -4.90 -12.09 11.51
C ASP A 41 -3.55 -11.38 11.33
N ARG A 42 -2.48 -12.12 10.98
CA ARG A 42 -1.16 -11.50 10.74
C ARG A 42 -1.14 -10.70 9.45
N ASP A 43 -1.83 -11.20 8.42
CA ASP A 43 -1.94 -10.48 7.16
C ASP A 43 -2.76 -9.20 7.34
N ILE A 44 -3.89 -9.29 8.05
CA ILE A 44 -4.74 -8.13 8.36
C ILE A 44 -3.97 -7.10 9.18
N ALA A 45 -3.25 -7.52 10.23
CA ALA A 45 -2.44 -6.63 11.05
C ALA A 45 -1.32 -5.94 10.25
N PHE A 46 -0.72 -6.64 9.28
CA PHE A 46 0.28 -6.06 8.39
C PHE A 46 -0.33 -5.01 7.45
N LEU A 47 -1.48 -5.30 6.83
CA LEU A 47 -2.16 -4.35 5.94
C LEU A 47 -2.59 -3.08 6.69
N ASP A 48 -3.18 -3.23 7.88
CA ASP A 48 -3.60 -2.09 8.72
C ASP A 48 -2.40 -1.22 9.12
N LYS A 49 -1.30 -1.84 9.59
CA LYS A 49 -0.08 -1.10 9.94
C LYS A 49 0.47 -0.33 8.74
N THR A 50 0.60 -0.99 7.60
CA THR A 50 1.21 -0.39 6.42
C THR A 50 0.35 0.73 5.85
N PHE A 51 -0.97 0.57 5.90
CA PHE A 51 -1.90 1.63 5.50
C PHE A 51 -1.83 2.86 6.42
N LYS A 52 -1.66 2.65 7.74
CA LYS A 52 -1.44 3.72 8.71
C LYS A 52 -0.10 4.43 8.50
N ASP A 53 0.96 3.69 8.22
CA ASP A 53 2.27 4.27 7.86
C ASP A 53 2.15 5.09 6.56
N GLY A 54 1.39 4.59 5.58
CA GLY A 54 1.09 5.30 4.33
C GLY A 54 0.23 6.56 4.49
N HIS A 55 -0.55 6.69 5.57
CA HIS A 55 -1.35 7.89 5.83
C HIS A 55 -0.49 9.15 6.03
N GLN A 56 0.72 9.01 6.57
CA GLN A 56 1.67 10.12 6.67
C GLN A 56 2.12 10.59 5.27
N MET A 57 2.18 9.67 4.31
CA MET A 57 2.54 9.95 2.92
C MET A 57 1.45 10.74 2.21
N LEU A 58 0.16 10.48 2.49
CA LEU A 58 -0.96 11.17 1.83
C LEU A 58 -0.88 12.70 1.94
N SER A 59 -0.40 13.23 3.07
CA SER A 59 -0.21 14.67 3.26
C SER A 59 0.91 15.25 2.40
N VAL A 60 1.96 14.47 2.13
CA VAL A 60 3.06 14.86 1.24
C VAL A 60 2.61 14.73 -0.22
N LEU A 61 2.01 13.60 -0.61
CA LEU A 61 1.54 13.36 -1.99
C LEU A 61 0.47 14.35 -2.44
N LYS A 62 -0.41 14.83 -1.54
CA LYS A 62 -1.40 15.87 -1.87
C LYS A 62 -0.77 17.18 -2.36
N ARG A 63 0.50 17.43 -2.03
CA ARG A 63 1.25 18.60 -2.50
C ARG A 63 1.95 18.35 -3.85
N HIS A 64 1.96 17.10 -4.33
CA HIS A 64 2.66 16.66 -5.53
C HIS A 64 1.70 15.84 -6.42
N PRO A 65 0.90 16.51 -7.29
CA PRO A 65 -0.12 15.85 -8.10
C PRO A 65 0.43 14.77 -9.04
N ASP A 66 1.71 14.82 -9.40
CA ASP A 66 2.39 13.79 -10.19
C ASP A 66 2.34 12.39 -9.54
N TYR A 67 2.13 12.31 -8.21
CA TYR A 67 2.03 11.05 -7.48
C TYR A 67 0.58 10.59 -7.22
N ASP A 68 -0.43 11.32 -7.70
CA ASP A 68 -1.84 10.93 -7.53
C ASP A 68 -2.13 9.53 -8.10
N ALA A 69 -1.55 9.22 -9.26
CA ALA A 69 -1.72 7.91 -9.89
C ALA A 69 -1.13 6.78 -9.03
N LEU A 70 0.06 7.01 -8.45
CA LEU A 70 0.70 6.07 -7.54
C LEU A 70 -0.14 5.86 -6.28
N ALA A 71 -0.58 6.96 -5.65
CA ALA A 71 -1.41 6.91 -4.45
C ALA A 71 -2.70 6.11 -4.69
N LYS A 72 -3.40 6.38 -5.80
CA LYS A 72 -4.60 5.65 -6.20
C LYS A 72 -4.31 4.17 -6.45
N GLY A 73 -3.23 3.85 -7.17
CA GLY A 73 -2.85 2.47 -7.46
C GLY A 73 -2.60 1.65 -6.19
N VAL A 74 -1.92 2.24 -5.20
CA VAL A 74 -1.68 1.59 -3.90
C VAL A 74 -3.00 1.37 -3.15
N LEU A 75 -3.88 2.38 -3.08
CA LEU A 75 -5.19 2.25 -2.42
C LEU A 75 -6.07 1.15 -3.05
N LEU A 76 -6.14 1.13 -4.38
CA LEU A 76 -6.91 0.12 -5.13
C LEU A 76 -6.35 -1.29 -4.89
N MET A 77 -5.03 -1.44 -4.80
CA MET A 77 -4.39 -2.72 -4.50
C MET A 77 -4.79 -3.26 -3.12
N TYR A 78 -4.81 -2.40 -2.09
CA TYR A 78 -5.28 -2.78 -0.76
C TYR A 78 -6.75 -3.21 -0.76
N GLU A 79 -7.61 -2.44 -1.43
CA GLU A 79 -9.03 -2.72 -1.55
C GLU A 79 -9.29 -4.05 -2.26
N GLU A 80 -8.59 -4.32 -3.36
CA GLU A 80 -8.69 -5.57 -4.13
C GLU A 80 -8.39 -6.79 -3.25
N ILE A 81 -7.28 -6.75 -2.49
CA ILE A 81 -6.85 -7.89 -1.67
C ILE A 81 -7.85 -8.15 -0.53
N MET A 82 -8.29 -7.10 0.17
CA MET A 82 -9.27 -7.23 1.26
C MET A 82 -10.62 -7.75 0.74
N THR A 83 -11.11 -7.19 -0.36
CA THR A 83 -12.37 -7.61 -0.98
C THR A 83 -12.30 -9.07 -1.39
N LYS A 84 -11.23 -9.48 -2.08
CA LYS A 84 -11.04 -10.85 -2.54
C LYS A 84 -11.00 -11.85 -1.38
N SER A 85 -10.31 -11.49 -0.30
CA SER A 85 -10.28 -12.29 0.93
C SER A 85 -11.66 -12.49 1.53
N GLN A 86 -12.47 -11.43 1.60
CA GLN A 86 -13.83 -11.49 2.12
C GLN A 86 -14.74 -12.34 1.22
N GLU A 87 -14.61 -12.23 -0.10
CA GLU A 87 -15.34 -13.07 -1.05
C GLU A 87 -15.00 -14.55 -0.85
N ASN A 88 -13.72 -14.88 -0.67
CA ASN A 88 -13.28 -16.25 -0.44
C ASN A 88 -13.78 -16.81 0.90
N SER A 89 -13.89 -15.98 1.93
CA SER A 89 -14.44 -16.40 3.24
C SER A 89 -15.95 -16.69 3.21
N LYS A 90 -16.68 -16.29 2.16
CA LYS A 90 -18.13 -16.49 2.01
C LYS A 90 -18.48 -17.66 1.09
N LYS A 91 -17.48 -18.29 0.46
CA LYS A 91 -17.66 -19.52 -0.35
C LYS A 91 -17.80 -20.72 0.57
#